data_AF-A0A1D1ZXZ5-F1
#
_entry.id   AF-A0A1D1ZXZ5-F1
#
_cell.length_a   1.000
_cell.length_b   1.000
_cell.length_c   1.000
_cell.angle_alpha   90.00
_cell.angle_beta   90.00
_cell.angle_gamma   90.00
#
_symmetry.space_group_name_H-M   'P 1'
#
loop_
_entity.id
_entity.type
_entity.pdbx_description
1 polymer ?
#
loop_
_entity_poly.entity_id
_entity_poly.type
_entity_poly.pdbx_seq_one_letter_code
_entity_poly.pdbx_strand_id
1 'polypeptide(L)'
;MVQVNTSGEVSKFGVSPGESCIGLARHIHQQCPGLKLVGLMTIGMADYSSRPENFTCLVECRRAVAQDLGLQEADLALSMGMSGDYQAAIAMGATHVRVGSSIFGARDYSKA
;
A
#
# COMPACT_ATOMS: atom_id res chain seq x y z
N MET A 1 -6.33 6.45 0.65
CA MET A 1 -5.02 5.92 1.07
C MET A 1 -3.95 6.54 0.19
N VAL A 2 -2.72 6.69 0.68
CA VAL A 2 -1.58 7.12 -0.15
C VAL A 2 -0.90 5.89 -0.74
N GLN A 3 -0.74 5.86 -2.06
CA GLN A 3 0.01 4.80 -2.75
C GLN A 3 1.50 5.12 -2.74
N VAL A 4 2.31 4.21 -2.20
CA VAL A 4 3.76 4.33 -2.11
C VAL A 4 4.41 3.39 -3.13
N ASN A 5 5.36 3.90 -3.91
CA ASN A 5 6.17 3.09 -4.80
C ASN A 5 7.31 2.43 -4.00
N THR A 6 7.01 1.27 -3.40
CA THR A 6 7.98 0.56 -2.55
C THR A 6 9.04 -0.20 -3.35
N SER A 7 8.80 -0.50 -4.64
CA SER A 7 9.77 -1.22 -5.48
C SER A 7 10.84 -0.31 -6.06
N GLY A 8 10.61 1.01 -6.08
CA GLY A 8 11.53 1.98 -6.68
C GLY A 8 11.60 1.92 -8.20
N GLU A 9 10.75 1.11 -8.85
CA GLU A 9 10.71 1.01 -10.29
C GLU A 9 10.05 2.25 -10.90
N VAL A 10 10.66 2.82 -11.93
CA VAL A 10 10.12 3.98 -12.66
C VAL A 10 8.78 3.66 -13.34
N SER A 11 8.55 2.38 -13.67
CA SER A 11 7.31 1.90 -14.29
C SER A 11 6.11 1.84 -13.32
N LYS A 12 6.34 1.99 -12.01
CA LYS A 12 5.29 1.89 -10.99
C LYS A 12 4.82 3.26 -10.54
N PHE A 13 3.51 3.39 -10.41
CA PHE A 13 2.86 4.57 -9.84
C PHE A 13 2.97 4.56 -8.31
N GLY A 14 2.98 5.75 -7.74
CA GLY A 14 3.03 5.98 -6.30
C GLY A 14 4.07 7.03 -5.94
N VAL A 15 3.90 7.61 -4.76
CA VAL A 15 4.88 8.53 -4.21
C VAL A 15 6.11 7.76 -3.74
N SER A 16 7.29 8.36 -3.85
CA SER A 16 8.52 7.78 -3.30
C SER A 16 8.40 7.61 -1.77
N PRO A 17 9.00 6.56 -1.19
CA PRO A 17 9.13 6.41 0.26
C PRO A 17 9.84 7.60 0.92
N GLY A 18 9.78 7.68 2.26
CA GLY A 18 10.43 8.74 3.03
C GLY A 18 9.67 10.07 2.97
N GLU A 19 10.39 11.18 2.84
CA GLU A 19 9.81 12.53 3.01
C GLU A 19 8.69 12.83 2.02
N SER A 20 8.76 12.33 0.78
CA SER A 20 7.68 12.55 -0.19
C SER A 20 6.36 11.89 0.26
N CYS A 21 6.43 10.69 0.82
CA CYS A 21 5.27 10.00 1.40
C CYS A 21 4.72 10.75 2.61
N ILE A 22 5.61 11.19 3.52
CA ILE A 22 5.24 11.92 4.74
C ILE A 22 4.58 13.25 4.38
N GLY A 23 5.22 14.04 3.51
CA GLY A 23 4.71 15.34 3.07
C GLY A 23 3.36 15.24 2.39
N LEU A 24 3.13 14.23 1.54
CA LEU A 24 1.83 14.01 0.91
C LEU A 24 0.76 13.61 1.94
N ALA A 25 1.08 12.70 2.87
CA ALA A 25 0.16 12.30 3.93
C ALA A 25 -0.20 13.50 4.83
N ARG A 26 0.78 14.32 5.20
CA ARG A 26 0.61 15.55 5.97
C ARG A 26 -0.29 16.55 5.25
N HIS A 27 -0.04 16.78 3.96
CA HIS A 27 -0.87 17.66 3.15
C HIS A 27 -2.32 17.19 3.12
N ILE A 28 -2.56 15.89 2.87
CA ILE A 28 -3.92 15.33 2.87
C ILE A 28 -4.58 15.50 4.24
N HIS A 29 -3.85 15.19 5.32
CA HIS A 29 -4.41 15.24 6.67
C HIS A 29 -4.77 16.68 7.12
N GLN A 30 -3.96 17.67 6.76
CA GLN A 30 -4.10 19.03 7.28
C GLN A 30 -4.85 19.98 6.32
N GLN A 31 -4.74 19.77 5.01
CA GLN A 31 -5.17 20.75 4.00
C GLN A 31 -6.34 20.25 3.14
N CYS A 32 -6.73 18.98 3.24
CA CYS A 32 -7.80 18.41 2.43
C CYS A 32 -9.03 18.03 3.28
N PRO A 33 -9.91 18.98 3.66
CA PRO A 33 -11.03 18.71 4.58
C PRO A 33 -12.07 17.73 4.02
N GLY A 34 -12.14 17.56 2.70
CA GLY A 34 -13.01 16.56 2.06
C GLY A 34 -12.43 15.15 2.03
N LEU A 35 -11.20 14.94 2.52
CA LEU A 35 -10.51 13.66 2.50
C LEU A 35 -10.17 13.21 3.91
N LYS A 36 -10.30 11.91 4.16
CA LYS A 36 -9.78 11.26 5.36
C LYS A 36 -8.57 10.41 4.98
N LEU A 37 -7.41 10.72 5.56
CA LEU A 37 -6.26 9.82 5.47
C LEU A 37 -6.55 8.57 6.31
N VAL A 38 -6.78 7.45 5.63
CA VAL A 38 -7.12 6.16 6.28
C VAL A 38 -6.00 5.13 6.26
N GLY A 39 -4.85 5.46 5.66
CA GLY A 39 -3.71 4.53 5.56
C GLY A 39 -2.92 4.64 4.27
N LEU A 40 -2.02 3.67 4.11
CA LEU A 40 -1.10 3.55 2.98
C LEU A 40 -1.39 2.29 2.16
N MET A 41 -0.98 2.30 0.90
CA MET A 41 -1.05 1.13 0.03
C MET A 41 0.22 0.99 -0.80
N THR A 42 0.54 -0.25 -1.19
CA THR A 42 1.51 -0.53 -2.25
C THR A 42 0.96 -1.59 -3.19
N ILE A 43 1.40 -1.53 -4.45
CA ILE A 43 1.24 -2.61 -5.41
C ILE A 43 2.63 -3.19 -5.62
N GLY A 44 2.80 -4.45 -5.25
CA GLY A 44 4.07 -5.14 -5.41
C GLY A 44 4.49 -5.35 -6.87
N MET A 45 5.55 -6.14 -7.04
CA MET A 45 6.11 -6.45 -8.35
C MET A 45 5.06 -7.12 -9.24
N ALA A 46 5.11 -6.85 -10.56
CA ALA A 46 4.09 -7.30 -11.51
C ALA A 46 4.00 -8.83 -11.66
N ASP A 47 5.08 -9.53 -11.34
CA ASP A 47 5.20 -10.98 -11.32
C ASP A 47 4.74 -11.61 -9.99
N TYR A 48 4.21 -10.80 -9.06
CA TYR A 48 3.84 -11.22 -7.70
C TYR A 48 5.01 -11.79 -6.89
N SER A 49 6.26 -11.53 -7.31
CA SER A 49 7.46 -11.87 -6.54
C SER A 49 7.74 -10.85 -5.44
N SER A 50 6.72 -10.08 -5.03
CA SER A 50 6.79 -9.03 -4.02
C SER A 50 7.67 -9.49 -2.86
N ARG A 51 8.92 -9.03 -2.90
CA ARG A 51 9.89 -9.47 -1.92
C ARG A 51 9.47 -8.87 -0.57
N PRO A 52 9.71 -9.56 0.56
CA PRO A 52 9.34 -9.06 1.90
C PRO A 52 9.71 -7.59 2.15
N GLU A 53 10.79 -7.13 1.52
CA GLU A 53 11.31 -5.75 1.53
C GLU A 53 10.26 -4.70 1.11
N ASN A 54 9.35 -5.02 0.18
CA ASN A 54 8.28 -4.10 -0.23
C ASN A 54 7.26 -3.89 0.89
N PHE A 55 6.86 -4.95 1.57
CA PHE A 55 5.93 -4.88 2.69
C PHE A 55 6.60 -4.18 3.88
N THR A 56 7.85 -4.52 4.18
CA THR A 56 8.65 -3.81 5.19
C THR A 56 8.74 -2.31 4.90
N CYS A 57 9.02 -1.92 3.65
CA CYS A 57 9.06 -0.51 3.25
C CYS A 57 7.73 0.21 3.54
N LEU A 58 6.59 -0.40 3.21
CA LEU A 58 5.28 0.20 3.48
C LEU A 58 4.99 0.33 4.99
N VAL A 59 5.37 -0.68 5.79
CA VAL A 59 5.25 -0.65 7.27
C VAL A 59 6.07 0.50 7.86
N GLU A 60 7.32 0.67 7.41
CA GLU A 60 8.17 1.77 7.87
C GLU A 60 7.63 3.14 7.44
N CYS A 61 7.09 3.26 6.22
CA CYS A 61 6.41 4.48 5.79
C CYS A 61 5.20 4.79 6.68
N ARG A 62 4.41 3.78 7.07
CA ARG A 62 3.28 3.98 7.99
C ARG A 62 3.75 4.50 9.33
N ARG A 63 4.79 3.89 9.90
CA ARG A 63 5.37 4.34 11.17
C ARG A 63 5.81 5.79 11.10
N ALA A 64 6.53 6.17 10.06
CA ALA A 64 7.01 7.54 9.88
C ALA A 64 5.86 8.55 9.72
N VAL A 65 4.82 8.20 8.94
CA VAL A 65 3.62 9.03 8.78
C VAL A 65 2.85 9.15 10.11
N ALA A 66 2.66 8.05 10.84
CA ALA A 66 1.98 8.08 12.12
C ALA A 66 2.72 8.99 13.12
N GLN A 67 4.05 8.87 13.19
CA GLN A 67 4.89 9.70 14.04
C GLN A 67 4.80 11.19 13.66
N ASP A 68 4.90 11.52 12.37
CA ASP A 68 4.84 12.91 11.88
C ASP A 68 3.48 13.58 12.18
N LEU A 69 2.39 12.82 12.09
CA LEU A 69 1.03 13.32 12.30
C LEU A 69 0.54 13.18 13.74
N GLY A 70 1.34 12.59 14.64
CA GLY A 70 0.92 12.30 16.01
C GLY A 70 -0.24 11.29 16.10
N LEU A 71 -0.38 10.41 15.11
CA LEU A 71 -1.40 9.36 15.05
C LEU A 71 -0.86 8.04 15.60
N GLN A 72 -1.75 7.12 15.96
CA GLN A 72 -1.33 5.74 16.24
C GLN A 72 -1.13 4.99 14.92
N GLU A 73 -0.15 4.09 14.86
CA GLU A 73 0.03 3.24 13.67
C GLU A 73 -1.24 2.44 13.31
N ALA A 74 -2.04 2.06 14.32
CA ALA A 74 -3.29 1.34 14.15
C ALA A 74 -4.38 2.15 13.42
N ASP A 75 -4.30 3.49 13.43
CA ASP A 75 -5.25 4.38 12.73
C ASP A 75 -4.98 4.42 11.21
N LEU A 76 -3.81 3.93 10.78
CA LEU A 76 -3.39 3.91 9.39
C LEU A 76 -3.39 2.47 8.86
N ALA A 77 -4.36 2.15 8.02
CA ALA A 77 -4.44 0.86 7.37
C ALA A 77 -3.24 0.58 6.44
N LEU A 78 -2.90 -0.70 6.28
CA LEU A 78 -1.94 -1.18 5.30
C LEU A 78 -2.66 -2.01 4.24
N SER A 79 -2.79 -1.45 3.04
CA SER A 79 -3.34 -2.14 1.88
C SER A 79 -2.20 -2.69 1.03
N MET A 80 -1.88 -3.96 1.26
CA MET A 80 -0.82 -4.69 0.57
C MET A 80 -1.18 -6.18 0.50
N GLY A 81 -0.69 -6.87 -0.53
CA GLY A 81 -1.10 -8.25 -0.82
C GLY A 81 -2.21 -8.35 -1.87
N MET A 82 -1.93 -9.13 -2.90
CA MET A 82 -2.78 -9.54 -4.00
C MET A 82 -3.03 -11.06 -3.95
N SER A 83 -3.77 -11.59 -4.92
CA SER A 83 -4.09 -13.02 -5.02
C SER A 83 -2.92 -13.99 -4.79
N GLY A 84 -1.68 -13.62 -5.18
CA GLY A 84 -0.50 -14.47 -5.07
C GLY A 84 0.33 -14.34 -3.79
N ASP A 85 0.18 -13.24 -3.04
CA ASP A 85 1.07 -12.88 -1.92
C ASP A 85 0.34 -12.36 -0.67
N TYR A 86 -1.01 -12.42 -0.63
CA TYR A 86 -1.81 -11.92 0.49
C TYR A 86 -1.50 -12.58 1.83
N GLN A 87 -1.11 -13.86 1.86
CA GLN A 87 -0.75 -14.55 3.10
C GLN A 87 0.52 -13.96 3.74
N ALA A 88 1.54 -13.70 2.91
CA ALA A 88 2.76 -13.04 3.36
C ALA A 88 2.48 -11.60 3.80
N ALA A 89 1.61 -10.89 3.08
CA ALA A 89 1.18 -9.55 3.45
C ALA A 89 0.48 -9.53 4.83
N ILE A 90 -0.39 -10.50 5.13
CA ILE A 90 -1.06 -10.63 6.43
C ILE A 90 -0.02 -10.87 7.54
N ALA A 91 0.95 -11.76 7.32
CA ALA A 91 2.03 -12.00 8.29
C ALA A 91 2.86 -10.73 8.59
N MET A 92 2.93 -9.80 7.63
CA MET A 92 3.59 -8.50 7.76
C MET A 92 2.68 -7.37 8.27
N GLY A 93 1.44 -7.69 8.69
CA GLY A 93 0.52 -6.73 9.29
C GLY A 93 -0.40 -5.98 8.32
N ALA A 94 -0.63 -6.53 7.12
CA ALA A 94 -1.64 -5.99 6.21
C ALA A 94 -3.03 -6.00 6.87
N THR A 95 -3.74 -4.88 6.78
CA THR A 95 -5.14 -4.76 7.25
C THR A 95 -6.14 -4.86 6.11
N HIS A 96 -5.68 -4.67 4.87
CA HIS A 96 -6.47 -4.84 3.66
C HIS A 96 -5.67 -5.65 2.63
N VAL A 97 -6.26 -6.73 2.14
CA VAL A 97 -5.73 -7.53 1.02
C VAL A 97 -6.68 -7.43 -0.17
N ARG A 98 -6.15 -7.58 -1.40
CA ARG A 98 -6.91 -7.38 -2.63
C ARG A 98 -6.89 -8.65 -3.47
N VAL A 99 -7.88 -9.51 -3.27
CA VAL A 99 -7.95 -10.83 -3.91
C VAL A 99 -8.97 -10.81 -5.05
N GLY A 100 -8.51 -11.12 -6.27
CA GLY A 100 -9.33 -11.13 -7.48
C GLY A 100 -9.45 -12.54 -8.05
N SER A 101 -8.45 -12.95 -8.85
CA SER A 101 -8.46 -14.24 -9.56
C SER A 101 -8.64 -15.47 -8.66
N SER A 102 -8.20 -15.43 -7.39
CA SER A 102 -8.43 -16.55 -6.46
C SER A 102 -9.88 -16.67 -6.00
N ILE A 103 -10.69 -15.60 -6.14
CA ILE A 103 -12.13 -15.61 -5.85
C ILE A 103 -12.94 -15.84 -7.13
N PHE A 104 -12.62 -15.12 -8.20
CA PHE A 104 -13.44 -15.08 -9.42
C PHE A 104 -12.94 -15.97 -10.57
N GLY A 105 -11.74 -16.55 -10.45
CA GLY A 105 -11.08 -17.29 -11.53
C GLY A 105 -10.42 -16.38 -12.57
N ALA A 106 -9.84 -16.99 -13.61
CA ALA A 106 -9.27 -16.28 -14.74
C ALA A 106 -10.38 -15.67 -15.61
N ARG A 107 -10.09 -14.52 -16.23
CA ARG A 107 -11.02 -13.90 -17.17
C ARG A 107 -11.11 -14.75 -18.44
N ASP A 108 -12.34 -15.10 -18.82
CA ASP A 108 -12.61 -15.78 -20.08
C ASP A 108 -12.58 -14.76 -21.23
N TYR A 109 -11.58 -14.87 -22.10
CA TYR A 109 -11.44 -14.03 -23.30
C TYR A 109 -12.01 -14.69 -24.56
N SER A 110 -12.56 -15.90 -24.47
CA SER A 110 -13.10 -16.63 -25.63
C SER A 110 -14.39 -16.03 -26.21
N LYS A 111 -15.02 -15.11 -25.48
CA LYS A 111 -16.29 -14.45 -25.85
C LYS A 111 -16.15 -12.96 -26.19
N ALA A 112 -14.92 -12.47 -26.39
CA ALA A 112 -14.64 -11.07 -26.72
C ALA A 112 -14.49 -10.87 -28.23
#